data_AF-A0A0R3Q6N7-F1
#
_entry.id   AF-A0A0R3Q6N7-F1
#
_cell.length_a   1.000
_cell.length_b   1.000
_cell.length_c   1.000
_cell.angle_alpha   90.00
_cell.angle_beta   90.00
_cell.angle_gamma   90.00
#
_symmetry.space_group_name_H-M   'P 1'
#
loop_
_entity.id
_entity.type
_entity.pdbx_description
1 polymer ?
#
loop_
_entity_poly.entity_id
_entity_poly.type
_entity_poly.pdbx_seq_one_letter_code
_entity_poly.pdbx_strand_id
1 'polypeptide(L)'
;MGGMLDAAWENYADLIVNASDSEFLRKSQEFLRQFSGRVVENATVFTAIDTRPSSKYIEEAALCGAQCARVGGRRLDIISGLLTTPQLHYIVRCQNDSSYGVPTEAGYYAKVQNALAGLNFVSFHSTVPDYKSFLKLVVTRCGKAYIPTLHLDCANGIGAQKFPLMCISWSVLVVNLMNDQKTQLNDKCGADYVKIEKKFPRNFDKIQAFERCAAFDGDADRLVYFYRDASNEFVLIDGDKIAALFAKYITEQVTGAGLSDVFMVSVIQTGYANGNSTKFLRDKMGVHVCCVATGIKNLQKEAVKYDIAVYFEANGHGTVYFSPRFYDILRFLIVIITILLLNISFRFIFYFGLFSFMRRWTVITHKDEVDQTIQIKRLLYFSKLLNTVVGDAMTDLLAVEMILKHYDWTVENWNNMYKELPNVQRKLRVTFSSDNFYWN
;
A
#
# COMPACT_ATOMS: atom_id res chain seq x y z
N MET A 1 14.88 2.88 7.02
CA MET A 1 13.52 3.39 6.71
C MET A 1 12.53 2.28 6.29
N GLY A 2 12.80 1.00 6.55
CA GLY A 2 11.86 -0.11 6.32
C GLY A 2 11.73 -0.64 4.88
N GLY A 3 12.34 -0.01 3.86
CA GLY A 3 12.30 -0.52 2.48
C GLY A 3 13.18 -1.75 2.24
N MET A 4 13.22 -2.22 0.99
CA MET A 4 14.09 -3.31 0.55
C MET A 4 15.58 -3.00 0.82
N LEU A 5 16.39 -4.05 0.95
CA LEU A 5 17.85 -3.92 1.04
C LEU A 5 18.39 -3.11 -0.15
N ASP A 6 19.29 -2.17 0.12
CA ASP A 6 19.92 -1.35 -0.92
C ASP A 6 20.67 -2.25 -1.92
N ALA A 7 20.53 -1.96 -3.22
CA ALA A 7 21.11 -2.79 -4.28
C ALA A 7 22.64 -2.92 -4.19
N ALA A 8 23.32 -1.91 -3.63
CA ALA A 8 24.75 -1.99 -3.39
C ALA A 8 25.12 -3.12 -2.41
N TRP A 9 24.22 -3.49 -1.49
CA TRP A 9 24.42 -4.54 -0.49
C TRP A 9 24.09 -5.96 -1.00
N GLU A 10 23.36 -6.10 -2.10
CA GLU A 10 23.00 -7.40 -2.67
C GLU A 10 24.25 -8.18 -3.12
N ASN A 11 25.19 -7.50 -3.77
CA ASN A 11 26.47 -8.11 -4.17
C ASN A 11 27.24 -8.69 -2.97
N TYR A 12 27.18 -8.04 -1.81
CA TYR A 12 27.86 -8.53 -0.61
C TYR A 12 27.16 -9.76 -0.03
N ALA A 13 25.82 -9.80 -0.09
CA ALA A 13 25.06 -10.99 0.28
C ALA A 13 25.40 -12.18 -0.64
N ASP A 14 25.46 -11.95 -1.96
CA ASP A 14 25.83 -12.98 -2.94
C ASP A 14 27.24 -13.53 -2.71
N LEU A 15 28.20 -12.67 -2.36
CA LEU A 15 29.57 -13.09 -2.06
C LEU A 15 29.65 -14.02 -0.83
N ILE A 16 28.76 -13.84 0.14
CA ILE A 16 28.69 -14.63 1.37
C ILE A 16 27.94 -15.94 1.15
N VAL A 17 26.78 -15.89 0.50
CA VAL A 17 25.95 -17.08 0.23
C VAL A 17 26.67 -18.08 -0.68
N ASN A 18 27.50 -17.60 -1.61
CA ASN A 18 28.29 -18.44 -2.50
C ASN A 18 29.70 -18.77 -1.96
N ALA A 19 30.03 -18.38 -0.72
CA ALA A 19 31.31 -18.76 -0.11
C ALA A 19 31.25 -20.21 0.39
N SER A 20 32.35 -20.94 0.28
CA SER A 20 32.50 -22.18 1.06
C SER A 20 32.66 -21.86 2.56
N ASP A 21 32.46 -22.85 3.42
CA ASP A 21 32.70 -22.71 4.87
C ASP A 21 34.12 -22.22 5.19
N SER A 22 35.12 -22.66 4.40
CA SER A 22 36.51 -22.24 4.54
C SER A 22 36.76 -20.80 4.09
N GLU A 23 36.00 -20.32 3.10
CA GLU A 23 36.08 -18.93 2.61
C GLU A 23 35.28 -17.96 3.47
N PHE A 24 34.19 -18.41 4.09
CA PHE A 24 33.25 -17.58 4.83
C PHE A 24 33.97 -16.70 5.85
N LEU A 25 34.81 -17.30 6.71
CA LEU A 25 35.53 -16.57 7.75
C LEU A 25 36.41 -15.46 7.16
N ARG A 26 37.13 -15.75 6.08
CA ARG A 26 38.00 -14.78 5.40
C ARG A 26 37.18 -13.63 4.83
N LYS A 27 36.10 -13.93 4.09
CA LYS A 27 35.23 -12.90 3.49
C LYS A 27 34.53 -12.05 4.55
N SER A 28 34.06 -12.65 5.65
CA SER A 28 33.48 -11.89 6.76
C SER A 28 34.48 -10.93 7.39
N GLN A 29 35.74 -11.34 7.58
CA GLN A 29 36.80 -10.46 8.09
C GLN A 29 37.14 -9.34 7.10
N GLU A 30 37.16 -9.62 5.80
CA GLU A 30 37.37 -8.61 4.75
C GLU A 30 36.27 -7.54 4.80
N PHE A 31 35.01 -7.93 4.95
CA PHE A 31 33.90 -6.98 5.10
C PHE A 31 33.99 -6.16 6.38
N LEU A 32 34.31 -6.79 7.51
CA LEU A 32 34.52 -6.07 8.77
C LEU A 32 35.64 -5.02 8.66
N ARG A 33 36.72 -5.33 7.94
CA ARG A 33 37.81 -4.37 7.67
C ARG A 33 37.36 -3.25 6.73
N GLN A 34 36.67 -3.59 5.66
CA GLN A 34 36.17 -2.63 4.68
C GLN A 34 35.19 -1.62 5.29
N PHE A 35 34.41 -2.04 6.29
CA PHE A 35 33.38 -1.22 6.95
C PHE A 35 33.68 -0.89 8.42
N SER A 36 34.94 -1.00 8.86
CA SER A 36 35.35 -0.90 10.28
C SER A 36 34.97 0.43 10.96
N GLY A 37 34.77 1.51 10.18
CA GLY A 37 34.28 2.82 10.67
C GLY A 37 32.76 3.03 10.60
N ARG A 38 31.98 2.01 10.22
CA ARG A 38 30.51 2.06 10.08
C ARG A 38 29.78 1.09 11.01
N VAL A 39 30.50 0.42 11.90
CA VAL A 39 29.92 -0.51 12.88
C VAL A 39 29.19 0.31 13.95
N VAL A 40 27.88 0.19 13.99
CA VAL A 40 27.04 0.87 14.98
C VAL A 40 27.00 0.02 16.25
N GLU A 41 27.29 0.62 17.41
CA GLU A 41 27.05 -0.03 18.70
C GLU A 41 25.55 -0.30 18.86
N ASN A 42 25.17 -1.53 19.24
CA ASN A 42 23.79 -1.98 19.45
C ASN A 42 22.92 -2.21 18.20
N ALA A 43 23.52 -2.57 17.06
CA ALA A 43 22.75 -3.03 15.90
C ALA A 43 21.86 -4.23 16.26
N THR A 44 20.60 -4.21 15.80
CA THR A 44 19.61 -5.27 16.05
C THR A 44 18.95 -5.70 14.75
N VAL A 45 18.92 -7.01 14.50
CA VAL A 45 18.18 -7.65 13.42
C VAL A 45 16.86 -8.14 13.97
N PHE A 46 15.77 -7.74 13.29
CA PHE A 46 14.43 -8.20 13.61
C PHE A 46 13.98 -9.24 12.59
N THR A 47 13.39 -10.33 13.07
CA THR A 47 12.87 -11.41 12.21
C THR A 47 11.38 -11.61 12.44
N ALA A 48 10.70 -12.05 11.38
CA ALA A 48 9.35 -12.59 11.41
C ALA A 48 9.20 -13.58 10.25
N ILE A 49 8.17 -14.41 10.32
CA ILE A 49 7.96 -15.51 9.38
C ILE A 49 6.52 -15.62 8.86
N ASP A 50 6.37 -16.28 7.72
CA ASP A 50 5.07 -16.73 7.20
C ASP A 50 4.70 -18.13 7.73
N THR A 51 3.67 -18.73 7.14
CA THR A 51 3.14 -20.05 7.55
C THR A 51 3.86 -21.25 6.93
N ARG A 52 4.95 -21.08 6.18
CA ARG A 52 5.63 -22.24 5.55
C ARG A 52 6.20 -23.18 6.61
N PRO A 53 6.19 -24.50 6.36
CA PRO A 53 6.76 -25.47 7.30
C PRO A 53 8.24 -25.24 7.65
N SER A 54 9.02 -24.72 6.69
CA SER A 54 10.45 -24.44 6.86
C SER A 54 10.76 -23.14 7.63
N SER A 55 9.77 -22.26 7.84
CA SER A 55 10.06 -20.89 8.27
C SER A 55 10.69 -20.82 9.65
N LYS A 56 10.26 -21.65 10.62
CA LYS A 56 10.87 -21.70 11.95
C LYS A 56 12.35 -22.08 11.92
N TYR A 57 12.71 -23.04 11.07
CA TYR A 57 14.09 -23.48 10.91
C TYR A 57 14.95 -22.37 10.29
N ILE A 58 14.45 -21.70 9.27
CA ILE A 58 15.15 -20.59 8.59
C ILE A 58 15.30 -19.39 9.52
N GLU A 59 14.29 -19.07 10.33
CA GLU A 59 14.37 -17.98 11.30
C GLU A 59 15.44 -18.23 12.36
N GLU A 60 15.51 -19.46 12.91
CA GLU A 60 16.57 -19.83 13.84
C GLU A 60 17.96 -19.68 13.20
N ALA A 61 18.13 -20.15 11.95
CA ALA A 61 19.39 -19.98 11.23
C ALA A 61 19.76 -18.48 11.03
N ALA A 62 18.79 -17.62 10.73
CA ALA A 62 19.01 -16.18 10.62
C ALA A 62 19.44 -15.56 11.96
N LEU A 63 18.85 -15.98 13.08
CA LEU A 63 19.22 -15.53 14.42
C LEU A 63 20.61 -16.03 14.84
N CYS A 64 20.97 -17.27 14.50
CA CYS A 64 22.34 -17.76 14.66
C CYS A 64 23.32 -16.90 13.84
N GLY A 65 22.96 -16.53 12.60
CA GLY A 65 23.75 -15.61 11.77
C GLY A 65 23.95 -14.24 12.43
N ALA A 66 22.90 -13.66 12.99
CA ALA A 66 22.98 -12.41 13.76
C ALA A 66 23.91 -12.53 14.98
N GLN A 67 23.82 -13.65 15.71
CA GLN A 67 24.70 -13.94 16.84
C GLN A 67 26.17 -14.08 16.40
N CYS A 68 26.44 -14.78 15.30
CA CYS A 68 27.79 -14.90 14.71
C CYS A 68 28.35 -13.54 14.30
N ALA A 69 27.49 -12.65 13.78
CA ALA A 69 27.83 -11.27 13.44
C ALA A 69 27.93 -10.34 14.67
N ARG A 70 27.70 -10.85 15.88
CA ARG A 70 27.71 -10.10 17.15
C ARG A 70 26.74 -8.92 17.18
N VAL A 71 25.60 -9.08 16.53
CA VAL A 71 24.49 -8.11 16.57
C VAL A 71 23.31 -8.71 17.33
N GLY A 72 22.45 -7.86 17.89
CA GLY A 72 21.22 -8.32 18.54
C GLY A 72 20.32 -9.03 17.53
N GLY A 73 19.71 -10.15 17.92
CA GLY A 73 18.69 -10.85 17.14
C GLY A 73 17.37 -10.87 17.91
N ARG A 74 16.27 -10.43 17.29
CA ARG A 74 14.97 -10.38 17.95
C ARG A 74 13.83 -10.83 17.04
N ARG A 75 13.09 -11.84 17.51
CA ARG A 75 11.81 -12.23 16.92
C ARG A 75 10.74 -11.19 17.20
N LEU A 76 10.02 -10.77 16.17
CA LEU A 76 8.84 -9.92 16.26
C LEU A 76 7.61 -10.82 16.44
N ASP A 77 6.83 -10.54 17.49
CA ASP A 77 5.87 -11.46 18.14
C ASP A 77 6.56 -12.65 18.85
N ILE A 78 6.57 -12.58 20.19
CA ILE A 78 7.22 -13.55 21.07
C ILE A 78 6.50 -14.90 21.05
N ILE A 79 5.19 -14.93 20.72
CA ILE A 79 4.37 -16.14 20.84
C ILE A 79 4.42 -16.97 19.56
N SER A 80 4.26 -16.33 18.38
CA SER A 80 4.16 -17.08 17.13
C SER A 80 5.27 -16.78 16.11
N GLY A 81 5.89 -15.60 16.17
CA GLY A 81 6.79 -15.10 15.12
C GLY A 81 6.10 -14.81 13.79
N LEU A 82 4.78 -15.04 13.67
CA LEU A 82 4.05 -14.98 12.42
C LEU A 82 3.60 -13.55 12.13
N LEU A 83 4.02 -13.00 10.99
CA LEU A 83 3.58 -11.70 10.48
C LEU A 83 3.44 -11.76 8.97
N THR A 84 2.62 -10.88 8.40
CA THR A 84 2.68 -10.60 6.97
C THR A 84 3.99 -9.88 6.64
N THR A 85 4.47 -9.98 5.40
CA THR A 85 5.65 -9.20 4.95
C THR A 85 5.47 -7.70 5.23
N PRO A 86 4.30 -7.07 4.93
CA PRO A 86 4.08 -5.66 5.24
C PRO A 86 4.15 -5.30 6.73
N GLN A 87 3.72 -6.19 7.62
CA GLN A 87 3.78 -5.99 9.08
C GLN A 87 5.23 -5.94 9.57
N LEU A 88 6.10 -6.82 9.07
CA LEU A 88 7.54 -6.78 9.36
C LEU A 88 8.14 -5.43 8.93
N HIS A 89 7.88 -5.02 7.69
CA HIS A 89 8.36 -3.74 7.14
C HIS A 89 7.86 -2.54 7.95
N TYR A 90 6.59 -2.56 8.37
CA TYR A 90 6.02 -1.53 9.24
C TYR A 90 6.76 -1.45 10.58
N ILE A 91 6.96 -2.58 11.26
CA ILE A 91 7.63 -2.60 12.58
C ILE A 91 9.07 -2.10 12.44
N VAL A 92 9.81 -2.58 11.44
CA VAL A 92 11.19 -2.13 11.17
C VAL A 92 11.22 -0.62 10.88
N ARG A 93 10.26 -0.07 10.13
CA ARG A 93 10.15 1.38 9.94
C ARG A 93 9.94 2.11 11.26
N CYS A 94 8.95 1.71 12.06
CA CYS A 94 8.63 2.36 13.32
C CYS A 94 9.77 2.29 14.36
N GLN A 95 10.57 1.22 14.36
CA GLN A 95 11.76 1.12 15.22
C GLN A 95 12.80 2.18 14.88
N ASN A 96 12.90 2.58 13.61
CA ASN A 96 13.88 3.55 13.13
C ASN A 96 13.31 4.97 12.99
N ASP A 97 11.98 5.12 13.06
CA ASP A 97 11.26 6.39 12.93
C ASP A 97 9.94 6.30 13.69
N SER A 98 9.95 6.78 14.93
CA SER A 98 8.79 6.77 15.82
C SER A 98 7.63 7.63 15.33
N SER A 99 7.87 8.54 14.37
CA SER A 99 6.80 9.37 13.78
C SER A 99 5.89 8.58 12.84
N TYR A 100 6.33 7.40 12.36
CA TYR A 100 5.54 6.54 11.48
C TYR A 100 4.46 5.75 12.23
N GLY A 101 4.71 5.41 13.50
CA GLY A 101 3.79 4.67 14.35
C GLY A 101 4.47 3.92 15.49
N VAL A 102 3.68 3.12 16.20
CA VAL A 102 4.17 2.26 17.30
C VAL A 102 4.74 0.97 16.70
N PRO A 103 5.98 0.54 17.06
CA PRO A 103 6.68 -0.58 16.44
C PRO A 103 6.23 -1.95 16.96
N THR A 104 4.94 -2.22 16.89
CA THR A 104 4.32 -3.48 17.30
C THR A 104 3.22 -3.88 16.32
N GLU A 105 2.83 -5.15 16.33
CA GLU A 105 1.67 -5.63 15.55
C GLU A 105 0.37 -4.89 15.96
N ALA A 106 0.16 -4.70 17.28
CA ALA A 106 -0.94 -3.89 17.77
C ALA A 106 -0.88 -2.43 17.28
N GLY A 107 0.33 -1.86 17.19
CA GLY A 107 0.56 -0.52 16.63
C GLY A 107 0.18 -0.41 15.16
N TYR A 108 0.46 -1.46 14.38
CA TYR A 108 0.05 -1.56 12.98
C TYR A 108 -1.48 -1.53 12.85
N TYR A 109 -2.19 -2.37 13.60
CA TYR A 109 -3.66 -2.37 13.61
C TYR A 109 -4.24 -1.04 14.09
N ALA A 110 -3.69 -0.45 15.15
CA ALA A 110 -4.13 0.84 15.66
C ALA A 110 -3.94 1.97 14.63
N LYS A 111 -2.83 1.96 13.86
CA LYS A 111 -2.61 2.94 12.78
C LYS A 111 -3.72 2.84 11.72
N VAL A 112 -4.01 1.63 11.26
CA VAL A 112 -5.05 1.36 10.25
C VAL A 112 -6.44 1.77 10.76
N GLN A 113 -6.79 1.35 11.99
CA GLN A 113 -8.08 1.67 12.61
C GLN A 113 -8.27 3.18 12.80
N ASN A 114 -7.23 3.90 13.23
CA ASN A 114 -7.26 5.36 13.38
C ASN A 114 -7.44 6.06 12.03
N ALA A 115 -6.80 5.56 10.97
CA ALA A 115 -6.97 6.09 9.62
C ALA A 115 -8.41 5.88 9.10
N LEU A 116 -8.95 4.67 9.25
CA LEU A 116 -10.33 4.36 8.87
C LEU A 116 -11.36 5.16 9.68
N ALA A 117 -11.16 5.33 10.98
CA ALA A 117 -12.00 6.16 11.83
C ALA A 117 -11.99 7.62 11.36
N GLY A 118 -10.82 8.15 10.99
CA GLY A 118 -10.67 9.48 10.40
C GLY A 118 -11.43 9.64 9.09
N LEU A 119 -11.30 8.67 8.17
CA LEU A 119 -12.01 8.67 6.88
C LEU A 119 -13.54 8.58 7.06
N ASN A 120 -14.01 7.80 8.03
CA ASN A 120 -15.42 7.73 8.39
C ASN A 120 -15.92 9.05 9.00
N PHE A 121 -15.19 9.65 9.95
CA PHE A 121 -15.60 10.89 10.65
C PHE A 121 -15.68 12.11 9.72
N VAL A 122 -14.77 12.19 8.75
CA VAL A 122 -14.77 13.25 7.73
C VAL A 122 -16.03 13.19 6.84
N SER A 123 -16.72 12.05 6.82
CA SER A 123 -18.01 11.87 6.14
C SER A 123 -19.24 12.30 6.98
N PHE A 124 -19.08 13.04 8.08
CA PHE A 124 -20.20 13.47 8.95
C PHE A 124 -20.34 14.98 9.17
N HIS A 125 -19.52 15.84 8.56
CA HIS A 125 -19.54 17.30 8.79
C HIS A 125 -20.06 18.14 7.61
N SER A 126 -21.37 18.29 7.43
CA SER A 126 -21.92 19.44 6.71
C SER A 126 -23.40 19.65 7.03
N THR A 127 -23.66 20.53 7.99
CA THR A 127 -24.53 21.72 7.87
C THR A 127 -24.59 22.41 9.23
N VAL A 128 -24.19 23.67 9.32
CA VAL A 128 -24.54 24.54 10.47
C VAL A 128 -25.50 25.59 9.92
N PRO A 129 -26.67 25.75 10.55
CA PRO A 129 -26.82 26.88 11.46
C PRO A 129 -27.69 26.52 12.67
N ASP A 130 -27.12 25.82 13.65
CA ASP A 130 -27.34 26.11 15.08
C ASP A 130 -26.57 25.14 15.98
N TYR A 131 -26.05 25.68 17.08
CA TYR A 131 -25.05 25.08 17.97
C TYR A 131 -25.55 23.90 18.83
N LYS A 132 -26.52 23.10 18.38
CA LYS A 132 -27.11 21.99 19.17
C LYS A 132 -27.51 20.73 18.39
N SER A 133 -26.98 20.51 17.18
CA SER A 133 -27.27 19.29 16.41
C SER A 133 -26.01 18.76 15.71
N PHE A 134 -25.07 18.24 16.50
CA PHE A 134 -23.97 17.44 15.97
C PHE A 134 -24.53 16.12 15.44
N LEU A 135 -24.19 15.77 14.20
CA LEU A 135 -24.56 14.57 13.42
C LEU A 135 -25.67 14.80 12.38
N LYS A 136 -25.31 15.41 11.24
CA LYS A 136 -25.99 15.13 9.98
C LYS A 136 -24.97 14.93 8.86
N LEU A 137 -25.09 13.73 8.27
CA LEU A 137 -24.29 13.06 7.24
C LEU A 137 -23.69 13.99 6.17
N VAL A 138 -22.37 14.00 5.98
CA VAL A 138 -21.81 14.35 4.66
C VAL A 138 -22.05 13.14 3.79
N VAL A 139 -22.68 13.37 2.65
CA VAL A 139 -22.96 12.36 1.66
C VAL A 139 -21.61 11.79 1.15
N THR A 140 -21.09 10.74 1.80
CA THR A 140 -20.69 9.55 1.02
C THR A 140 -21.84 9.36 0.05
N ARG A 141 -21.59 9.26 -1.28
CA ARG A 141 -22.68 8.88 -2.18
C ARG A 141 -23.19 7.55 -1.63
N CYS A 142 -24.26 7.59 -0.86
CA CYS A 142 -24.86 6.42 -0.21
C CYS A 142 -26.07 6.14 -1.07
N GLY A 143 -25.82 5.65 -2.28
CA GLY A 143 -26.86 4.93 -2.98
C GLY A 143 -26.84 3.47 -2.53
N LYS A 144 -27.39 2.60 -3.37
CA LYS A 144 -27.55 1.18 -3.07
C LYS A 144 -26.58 0.31 -3.87
N ALA A 145 -25.64 0.93 -4.60
CA ALA A 145 -24.79 0.22 -5.55
C ALA A 145 -23.57 -0.44 -4.88
N TYR A 146 -22.91 0.26 -3.94
CA TYR A 146 -21.87 -0.37 -3.15
C TYR A 146 -22.48 -1.32 -2.11
N ILE A 147 -22.17 -2.61 -2.25
CA ILE A 147 -22.55 -3.64 -1.28
C ILE A 147 -21.34 -3.93 -0.38
N PRO A 148 -21.48 -3.81 0.95
CA PRO A 148 -20.39 -4.01 1.92
C PRO A 148 -20.07 -5.48 2.19
N THR A 149 -20.03 -6.32 1.16
CA THR A 149 -19.67 -7.75 1.26
C THR A 149 -18.57 -8.07 0.27
N LEU A 150 -17.54 -8.78 0.74
CA LEU A 150 -16.39 -9.21 -0.05
C LEU A 150 -16.06 -10.68 0.24
N HIS A 151 -15.76 -11.46 -0.80
CA HIS A 151 -15.17 -12.80 -0.62
C HIS A 151 -13.67 -12.74 -0.85
N LEU A 152 -12.89 -13.08 0.17
CA LEU A 152 -11.43 -12.90 0.16
C LEU A 152 -10.74 -14.26 0.11
N ASP A 153 -10.02 -14.52 -0.98
CA ASP A 153 -9.08 -15.63 -1.08
C ASP A 153 -7.79 -15.29 -0.34
N CYS A 154 -7.58 -15.94 0.80
CA CYS A 154 -6.41 -15.71 1.65
C CYS A 154 -5.21 -16.59 1.26
N ALA A 155 -5.28 -17.33 0.14
CA ALA A 155 -4.23 -18.19 -0.39
C ALA A 155 -3.71 -19.29 0.56
N ASN A 156 -4.47 -19.61 1.61
CA ASN A 156 -4.04 -20.40 2.77
C ASN A 156 -2.76 -19.82 3.44
N GLY A 157 -2.56 -18.52 3.30
CA GLY A 157 -1.41 -17.76 3.77
C GLY A 157 -1.62 -17.08 5.12
N ILE A 158 -0.60 -16.33 5.54
CA ILE A 158 -0.64 -15.66 6.85
C ILE A 158 -1.69 -14.54 6.91
N GLY A 159 -2.05 -13.96 5.74
CA GLY A 159 -3.13 -12.98 5.62
C GLY A 159 -4.47 -13.46 6.20
N ALA A 160 -4.77 -14.76 6.11
CA ALA A 160 -5.99 -15.35 6.69
C ALA A 160 -6.12 -15.12 8.20
N GLN A 161 -4.99 -15.13 8.92
CA GLN A 161 -4.96 -14.97 10.38
C GLN A 161 -4.88 -13.50 10.79
N LYS A 162 -4.21 -12.67 9.97
CA LYS A 162 -3.87 -11.28 10.32
C LYS A 162 -4.93 -10.28 9.87
N PHE A 163 -5.52 -10.46 8.70
CA PHE A 163 -6.51 -9.53 8.16
C PHE A 163 -7.78 -9.40 9.03
N PRO A 164 -8.36 -10.48 9.59
CA PRO A 164 -9.56 -10.36 10.44
C PRO A 164 -9.35 -9.46 11.66
N LEU A 165 -8.12 -9.39 12.18
CA LEU A 165 -7.76 -8.53 13.31
C LEU A 165 -7.82 -7.03 12.96
N MET A 166 -7.67 -6.67 11.68
CA MET A 166 -7.90 -5.29 11.20
C MET A 166 -9.39 -4.92 11.21
N CYS A 167 -10.24 -5.88 10.86
CA CYS A 167 -11.66 -5.64 10.61
C CYS A 167 -12.51 -5.55 11.88
N ILE A 168 -11.98 -5.91 13.06
CA ILE A 168 -12.71 -5.95 14.34
C ILE A 168 -13.41 -4.61 14.66
N SER A 169 -12.91 -3.48 14.15
CA SER A 169 -13.49 -2.15 14.40
C SER A 169 -14.09 -1.47 13.16
N TRP A 170 -13.99 -2.08 11.98
CA TRP A 170 -14.60 -1.53 10.77
C TRP A 170 -15.91 -2.27 10.47
N SER A 171 -16.98 -1.87 11.15
CA SER A 171 -18.34 -2.44 11.04
C SER A 171 -19.00 -2.26 9.66
N VAL A 172 -18.24 -1.79 8.66
CA VAL A 172 -18.72 -1.35 7.36
C VAL A 172 -18.49 -2.40 6.28
N LEU A 173 -17.62 -3.39 6.47
CA LEU A 173 -17.35 -4.43 5.48
C LEU A 173 -17.44 -5.82 6.11
N VAL A 174 -18.31 -6.66 5.56
CA VAL A 174 -18.40 -8.09 5.86
C VAL A 174 -17.48 -8.83 4.91
N VAL A 175 -16.47 -9.51 5.46
CA VAL A 175 -15.49 -10.26 4.66
C VAL A 175 -15.67 -11.75 4.92
N ASN A 176 -16.01 -12.49 3.87
CA ASN A 176 -16.05 -13.95 3.89
C ASN A 176 -14.66 -14.47 3.51
N LEU A 177 -13.94 -15.04 4.47
CA LEU A 177 -12.63 -15.62 4.21
C LEU A 177 -12.80 -16.95 3.48
N MET A 178 -12.01 -17.12 2.43
CA MET A 178 -11.93 -18.30 1.60
C MET A 178 -10.47 -18.74 1.54
N ASN A 179 -10.22 -20.05 1.42
CA ASN A 179 -8.86 -20.60 1.43
C ASN A 179 -8.05 -20.05 2.61
N ASP A 180 -8.54 -20.29 3.82
CA ASP A 180 -7.98 -19.83 5.10
C ASP A 180 -7.35 -20.97 5.92
N GLN A 181 -7.09 -22.10 5.27
CA GLN A 181 -6.59 -23.31 5.91
C GLN A 181 -5.10 -23.18 6.23
N LYS A 182 -4.59 -24.00 7.17
CA LYS A 182 -3.15 -23.99 7.55
C LYS A 182 -2.24 -24.74 6.56
N THR A 183 -2.80 -25.38 5.55
CA THR A 183 -2.09 -26.20 4.55
C THR A 183 -2.43 -25.72 3.15
N GLN A 184 -1.73 -26.23 2.13
CA GLN A 184 -2.02 -25.91 0.73
C GLN A 184 -1.81 -24.41 0.37
N LEU A 185 -0.74 -23.82 0.92
CA LEU A 185 -0.31 -22.45 0.61
C LEU A 185 -0.19 -22.25 -0.91
N ASN A 186 -0.92 -21.29 -1.46
CA ASN A 186 -0.98 -20.94 -2.89
C ASN A 186 -1.39 -22.09 -3.84
N ASP A 187 -2.02 -23.17 -3.34
CA ASP A 187 -2.42 -24.31 -4.17
C ASP A 187 -3.73 -24.05 -4.93
N LYS A 188 -3.61 -23.59 -6.17
CA LYS A 188 -4.75 -23.18 -7.03
C LYS A 188 -5.60 -22.07 -6.41
N CYS A 189 -4.94 -21.19 -5.66
CA CYS A 189 -5.51 -20.02 -5.01
C CYS A 189 -4.43 -18.93 -4.89
N GLY A 190 -4.86 -17.73 -4.50
CA GLY A 190 -4.03 -16.57 -4.26
C GLY A 190 -3.80 -15.69 -5.50
N ALA A 191 -3.27 -14.48 -5.25
CA ALA A 191 -3.16 -13.42 -6.25
C ALA A 191 -2.38 -13.85 -7.50
N ASP A 192 -1.27 -14.56 -7.34
CA ASP A 192 -0.47 -15.06 -8.46
C ASP A 192 -1.24 -16.06 -9.33
N TYR A 193 -1.95 -17.02 -8.72
CA TYR A 193 -2.78 -17.96 -9.46
C TYR A 193 -3.87 -17.23 -10.25
N VAL A 194 -4.60 -16.34 -9.59
CA VAL A 194 -5.68 -15.55 -10.20
C VAL A 194 -5.17 -14.70 -11.36
N LYS A 195 -4.03 -14.02 -11.20
CA LYS A 195 -3.42 -13.17 -12.23
C LYS A 195 -2.90 -13.97 -13.42
N ILE A 196 -2.19 -15.07 -13.17
CA ILE A 196 -1.51 -15.84 -14.21
C ILE A 196 -2.48 -16.73 -14.98
N GLU A 197 -3.34 -17.47 -14.25
CA GLU A 197 -4.27 -18.42 -14.85
C GLU A 197 -5.53 -17.74 -15.39
N LYS A 198 -5.87 -16.55 -14.88
CA LYS A 198 -7.13 -15.83 -15.19
C LYS A 198 -8.35 -16.73 -14.99
N LYS A 199 -8.40 -17.42 -13.84
CA LYS A 199 -9.45 -18.36 -13.43
C LYS A 199 -9.87 -18.11 -12.00
N PHE A 200 -11.08 -18.56 -11.66
CA PHE A 200 -11.54 -18.59 -10.28
C PHE A 200 -10.61 -19.50 -9.44
N PRO A 201 -10.19 -19.05 -8.24
CA PRO A 201 -9.43 -19.88 -7.31
C PRO A 201 -10.31 -20.97 -6.70
N ARG A 202 -9.70 -21.97 -6.07
CA ARG A 202 -10.42 -23.04 -5.37
C ARG A 202 -11.44 -22.44 -4.39
N ASN A 203 -12.59 -23.09 -4.27
CA ASN A 203 -13.73 -22.71 -3.41
C ASN A 203 -14.55 -21.50 -3.89
N PHE A 204 -14.29 -20.92 -5.07
CA PHE A 204 -15.08 -19.78 -5.60
C PHE A 204 -16.18 -20.18 -6.59
N ASP A 205 -16.43 -21.47 -6.80
CA ASP A 205 -17.37 -21.96 -7.83
C ASP A 205 -18.81 -21.48 -7.61
N LYS A 206 -19.20 -21.26 -6.35
CA LYS A 206 -20.57 -20.90 -5.95
C LYS A 206 -20.83 -19.39 -5.83
N ILE A 207 -19.80 -18.57 -6.02
CA ILE A 207 -19.92 -17.11 -5.93
C ILE A 207 -20.74 -16.59 -7.11
N GLN A 208 -21.73 -15.76 -6.80
CA GLN A 208 -22.69 -15.25 -7.78
C GLN A 208 -22.06 -14.18 -8.68
N ALA A 209 -22.71 -13.93 -9.83
CA ALA A 209 -22.31 -12.86 -10.72
C ALA A 209 -22.29 -11.51 -9.98
N PHE A 210 -21.29 -10.69 -10.27
CA PHE A 210 -21.05 -9.35 -9.74
C PHE A 210 -20.76 -9.25 -8.23
N GLU A 211 -20.70 -10.37 -7.52
CA GLU A 211 -20.14 -10.39 -6.17
C GLU A 211 -18.64 -10.12 -6.24
N ARG A 212 -18.19 -9.20 -5.39
CA ARG A 212 -16.80 -8.75 -5.39
C ARG A 212 -15.93 -9.78 -4.69
N CYS A 213 -14.84 -10.13 -5.34
CA CYS A 213 -13.83 -11.03 -4.80
C CYS A 213 -12.46 -10.36 -4.84
N ALA A 214 -11.62 -10.71 -3.87
CA ALA A 214 -10.22 -10.32 -3.82
C ALA A 214 -9.35 -11.55 -3.50
N ALA A 215 -8.07 -11.49 -3.87
CA ALA A 215 -7.09 -12.49 -3.51
C ALA A 215 -5.81 -11.82 -2.99
N PHE A 216 -5.33 -12.32 -1.84
CA PHE A 216 -3.96 -12.09 -1.38
C PHE A 216 -3.03 -13.15 -1.95
N ASP A 217 -1.72 -12.89 -1.94
CA ASP A 217 -0.73 -13.95 -2.00
C ASP A 217 -0.36 -14.46 -0.59
N GLY A 218 0.56 -15.43 -0.52
CA GLY A 218 0.83 -16.20 0.69
C GLY A 218 1.27 -15.37 1.90
N ASP A 219 2.01 -14.28 1.67
CA ASP A 219 2.52 -13.34 2.69
C ASP A 219 1.82 -11.97 2.69
N ALA A 220 0.76 -11.83 1.88
CA ALA A 220 -0.14 -10.70 1.79
C ALA A 220 0.54 -9.37 1.41
N ASP A 221 1.45 -9.40 0.44
CA ASP A 221 2.06 -8.20 -0.17
C ASP A 221 1.48 -7.85 -1.55
N ARG A 222 0.67 -8.75 -2.13
CA ARG A 222 -0.07 -8.55 -3.39
C ARG A 222 -1.57 -8.60 -3.19
N LEU A 223 -2.26 -7.73 -3.92
CA LEU A 223 -3.71 -7.71 -4.01
C LEU A 223 -4.18 -7.69 -5.46
N VAL A 224 -5.08 -8.61 -5.79
CA VAL A 224 -5.88 -8.52 -7.02
C VAL A 224 -7.36 -8.70 -6.68
N TYR A 225 -8.21 -8.07 -7.48
CA TYR A 225 -9.65 -8.26 -7.44
C TYR A 225 -10.12 -9.08 -8.64
N PHE A 226 -11.29 -9.67 -8.52
CA PHE A 226 -11.96 -10.36 -9.61
C PHE A 226 -13.45 -10.47 -9.33
N TYR A 227 -14.22 -10.81 -10.36
CA TYR A 227 -15.63 -11.14 -10.22
C TYR A 227 -16.08 -12.02 -11.39
N ARG A 228 -17.30 -12.53 -11.27
CA ARG A 228 -18.01 -13.24 -12.33
C ARG A 228 -18.95 -12.28 -13.05
N ASP A 229 -18.87 -12.16 -14.37
CA ASP A 229 -19.80 -11.30 -15.12
C ASP A 229 -21.18 -11.97 -15.36
N ALA A 230 -22.09 -11.26 -16.04
CA ALA A 230 -23.41 -11.80 -16.39
C ALA A 230 -23.38 -13.04 -17.30
N SER A 231 -22.28 -13.27 -18.02
CA SER A 231 -22.08 -14.45 -18.86
C SER A 231 -21.41 -15.61 -18.09
N ASN A 232 -21.25 -15.46 -16.78
CA ASN A 232 -20.51 -16.35 -15.90
C ASN A 232 -19.01 -16.42 -16.15
N GLU A 233 -18.45 -15.49 -16.92
CA GLU A 233 -17.03 -15.45 -17.26
C GLU A 233 -16.19 -14.77 -16.15
N PHE A 234 -14.93 -15.17 -16.07
CA PHE A 234 -13.98 -14.61 -15.12
C PHE A 234 -13.49 -13.23 -15.58
N VAL A 235 -13.60 -12.23 -14.71
CA VAL A 235 -13.09 -10.88 -14.96
C VAL A 235 -12.06 -10.52 -13.92
N LEU A 236 -10.84 -10.23 -14.38
CA LEU A 236 -9.72 -9.78 -13.55
C LEU A 236 -9.77 -8.26 -13.34
N ILE A 237 -9.43 -7.83 -12.13
CA ILE A 237 -9.15 -6.44 -11.77
C ILE A 237 -7.79 -6.42 -11.06
N ASP A 238 -6.73 -6.13 -11.81
CA ASP A 238 -5.37 -6.28 -11.34
C ASP A 238 -4.76 -4.99 -10.74
N GLY A 239 -3.45 -4.99 -10.50
CA GLY A 239 -2.75 -3.84 -9.93
C GLY A 239 -2.88 -2.54 -10.75
N ASP A 240 -3.02 -2.59 -12.07
CA ASP A 240 -3.22 -1.39 -12.89
C ASP A 240 -4.60 -0.75 -12.64
N LYS A 241 -5.61 -1.58 -12.35
CA LYS A 241 -6.95 -1.12 -11.99
C LYS A 241 -6.98 -0.50 -10.60
N ILE A 242 -6.22 -1.05 -9.66
CA ILE A 242 -6.03 -0.50 -8.31
C ILE A 242 -5.31 0.85 -8.42
N ALA A 243 -4.21 0.92 -9.16
CA ALA A 243 -3.47 2.15 -9.39
C ALA A 243 -4.35 3.26 -10.00
N ALA A 244 -5.15 2.91 -11.01
CA ALA A 244 -6.07 3.86 -11.62
C ALA A 244 -7.14 4.37 -10.65
N LEU A 245 -7.69 3.48 -9.81
CA LEU A 245 -8.67 3.85 -8.78
C LEU A 245 -8.06 4.81 -7.74
N PHE A 246 -6.86 4.50 -7.25
CA PHE A 246 -6.15 5.32 -6.27
C PHE A 246 -5.76 6.66 -6.86
N ALA A 247 -5.20 6.69 -8.07
CA ALA A 247 -4.84 7.91 -8.78
C ALA A 247 -6.07 8.82 -8.96
N LYS A 248 -7.24 8.24 -9.29
CA LYS A 248 -8.49 8.99 -9.46
C LYS A 248 -8.91 9.63 -8.14
N TYR A 249 -8.98 8.83 -7.08
CA TYR A 249 -9.38 9.32 -5.77
C TYR A 249 -8.46 10.45 -5.28
N ILE A 250 -7.14 10.22 -5.30
CA ILE A 250 -6.14 11.19 -4.86
C ILE A 250 -6.22 12.49 -5.67
N THR A 251 -6.28 12.39 -7.01
CA THR A 251 -6.34 13.57 -7.89
C THR A 251 -7.57 14.43 -7.59
N GLU A 252 -8.72 13.78 -7.34
CA GLU A 252 -9.94 14.50 -6.94
C GLU A 252 -9.84 15.14 -5.56
N GLN A 253 -9.21 14.48 -4.58
CA GLN A 253 -9.02 15.09 -3.27
C GLN A 253 -8.03 16.26 -3.33
N VAL A 254 -6.93 16.14 -4.10
CA VAL A 254 -5.96 17.23 -4.32
C VAL A 254 -6.64 18.42 -4.99
N THR A 255 -7.43 18.16 -6.03
CA THR A 255 -8.16 19.21 -6.76
C THR A 255 -9.23 19.85 -5.89
N GLY A 256 -10.02 19.05 -5.17
CA GLY A 256 -11.05 19.56 -4.26
C GLY A 256 -10.49 20.28 -3.04
N ALA A 257 -9.23 20.03 -2.66
CA ALA A 257 -8.50 20.79 -1.65
C ALA A 257 -7.90 22.11 -2.19
N GLY A 258 -7.97 22.36 -3.50
CA GLY A 258 -7.31 23.51 -4.13
C GLY A 258 -5.79 23.40 -4.18
N LEU A 259 -5.24 22.17 -4.18
CA LEU A 259 -3.81 21.89 -4.07
C LEU A 259 -3.17 21.40 -5.38
N SER A 260 -3.86 21.52 -6.51
CA SER A 260 -3.35 21.07 -7.82
C SER A 260 -2.10 21.83 -8.29
N ASP A 261 -1.95 23.10 -7.88
CA ASP A 261 -0.74 23.90 -8.15
C ASP A 261 0.40 23.59 -7.15
N VAL A 262 0.12 22.82 -6.11
CA VAL A 262 1.04 22.55 -4.98
C VAL A 262 1.64 21.15 -5.08
N PHE A 263 0.82 20.17 -5.43
CA PHE A 263 1.18 18.76 -5.48
C PHE A 263 0.98 18.18 -6.88
N MET A 264 2.04 17.55 -7.37
CA MET A 264 1.96 16.73 -8.58
C MET A 264 1.64 15.28 -8.21
N VAL A 265 0.54 14.76 -8.74
CA VAL A 265 0.19 13.33 -8.67
C VAL A 265 0.78 12.63 -9.89
N SER A 266 1.50 11.53 -9.68
CA SER A 266 2.05 10.69 -10.75
C SER A 266 1.67 9.22 -10.57
N VAL A 267 1.63 8.47 -11.67
CA VAL A 267 1.51 7.01 -11.66
C VAL A 267 2.74 6.39 -12.28
N ILE A 268 3.30 5.37 -11.61
CA ILE A 268 4.48 4.65 -12.09
C ILE A 268 4.08 3.22 -12.39
N GLN A 269 4.34 2.80 -13.62
CA GLN A 269 4.00 1.50 -14.16
C GLN A 269 5.26 0.77 -14.64
N THR A 270 5.13 -0.51 -14.97
CA THR A 270 6.17 -1.29 -15.64
C THR A 270 5.74 -1.67 -17.04
N GLY A 271 6.63 -2.31 -17.81
CA GLY A 271 6.31 -2.82 -19.13
C GLY A 271 5.20 -3.87 -19.19
N TYR A 272 4.76 -4.41 -18.04
CA TYR A 272 3.61 -5.32 -17.96
C TYR A 272 2.25 -4.63 -17.89
N ALA A 273 2.22 -3.31 -17.70
CA ALA A 273 0.98 -2.59 -17.57
C ALA A 273 0.17 -2.61 -18.87
N ASN A 274 -1.16 -2.73 -18.77
CA ASN A 274 -2.01 -2.70 -19.95
C ASN A 274 -1.95 -1.31 -20.62
N GLY A 275 -1.70 -1.26 -21.93
CA GLY A 275 -1.58 0.01 -22.65
C GLY A 275 -2.79 0.94 -22.53
N ASN A 276 -4.02 0.39 -22.37
CA ASN A 276 -5.20 1.21 -22.13
C ASN A 276 -5.29 1.77 -20.69
N SER A 277 -4.62 1.15 -19.72
CA SER A 277 -4.44 1.74 -18.38
C SER A 277 -3.61 3.03 -18.48
N THR A 278 -2.43 2.95 -19.10
CA THR A 278 -1.55 4.11 -19.34
C THR A 278 -2.27 5.19 -20.13
N LYS A 279 -3.00 4.81 -21.19
CA LYS A 279 -3.77 5.74 -22.02
C LYS A 279 -4.86 6.45 -21.21
N PHE A 280 -5.60 5.71 -20.38
CA PHE A 280 -6.64 6.27 -19.54
C PHE A 280 -6.07 7.29 -18.54
N LEU A 281 -5.02 6.92 -17.82
CA LEU A 281 -4.36 7.78 -16.83
C LEU A 281 -3.83 9.08 -17.45
N ARG A 282 -3.13 8.98 -18.58
CA ARG A 282 -2.54 10.14 -19.26
C ARG A 282 -3.58 10.98 -19.99
N ASP A 283 -4.35 10.37 -20.88
CA ASP A 283 -5.17 11.11 -21.85
C ASP A 283 -6.52 11.53 -21.26
N LYS A 284 -7.10 10.74 -20.35
CA LYS A 284 -8.41 11.05 -19.73
C LYS A 284 -8.29 11.71 -18.38
N MET A 285 -7.37 11.27 -17.53
CA MET A 285 -7.21 11.86 -16.20
C MET A 285 -6.18 12.99 -16.17
N GLY A 286 -5.36 13.16 -17.20
CA GLY A 286 -4.32 14.20 -17.23
C GLY A 286 -3.20 13.97 -16.20
N VAL A 287 -3.06 12.74 -15.69
CA VAL A 287 -2.05 12.40 -14.69
C VAL A 287 -0.74 12.06 -15.39
N HIS A 288 0.38 12.50 -14.81
CA HIS A 288 1.70 12.12 -15.30
C HIS A 288 1.94 10.62 -15.11
N VAL A 289 2.35 9.91 -16.16
CA VAL A 289 2.61 8.46 -16.12
C VAL A 289 4.04 8.16 -16.54
N CYS A 290 4.77 7.40 -15.73
CA CYS A 290 6.14 6.97 -15.99
C CYS A 290 6.22 5.43 -16.08
N CYS A 291 7.04 4.91 -16.99
CA CYS A 291 7.30 3.48 -17.12
C CYS A 291 8.75 3.17 -16.70
N VAL A 292 8.92 2.18 -15.82
CA VAL A 292 10.23 1.74 -15.33
C VAL A 292 10.43 0.24 -15.53
N ALA A 293 11.67 -0.22 -15.31
CA ALA A 293 11.96 -1.64 -15.25
C ALA A 293 11.18 -2.33 -14.11
N THR A 294 10.90 -3.61 -14.27
CA THR A 294 10.15 -4.40 -13.29
C THR A 294 10.85 -4.49 -11.94
N GLY A 295 10.08 -4.70 -10.88
CA GLY A 295 10.56 -4.83 -9.51
C GLY A 295 10.42 -3.54 -8.70
N ILE A 296 9.87 -3.68 -7.50
CA ILE A 296 9.46 -2.59 -6.60
C ILE A 296 10.56 -1.56 -6.33
N LYS A 297 11.84 -1.96 -6.29
CA LYS A 297 12.96 -1.02 -6.14
C LYS A 297 13.00 0.04 -7.24
N ASN A 298 12.72 -0.34 -8.49
CA ASN A 298 12.68 0.59 -9.62
C ASN A 298 11.48 1.54 -9.53
N LEU A 299 10.31 1.01 -9.18
CA LEU A 299 9.11 1.82 -8.97
C LEU A 299 9.32 2.83 -7.82
N GLN A 300 9.89 2.39 -6.69
CA GLN A 300 10.18 3.25 -5.54
C GLN A 300 11.21 4.32 -5.84
N LYS A 301 12.30 3.98 -6.55
CA LYS A 301 13.34 4.93 -6.97
C LYS A 301 12.78 6.05 -7.84
N GLU A 302 11.76 5.74 -8.64
CA GLU A 302 11.05 6.73 -9.45
C GLU A 302 10.02 7.52 -8.61
N ALA A 303 9.30 6.85 -7.70
CA ALA A 303 8.23 7.43 -6.87
C ALA A 303 8.71 8.61 -6.02
N VAL A 304 9.90 8.51 -5.45
CA VAL A 304 10.47 9.55 -4.58
C VAL A 304 10.78 10.89 -5.28
N LYS A 305 10.66 10.97 -6.60
CA LYS A 305 10.83 12.20 -7.38
C LYS A 305 9.58 13.11 -7.36
N TYR A 306 8.46 12.62 -6.84
CA TYR A 306 7.16 13.29 -6.88
C TYR A 306 6.64 13.58 -5.46
N ASP A 307 5.66 14.49 -5.34
CA ASP A 307 4.99 14.71 -4.05
C ASP A 307 4.06 13.55 -3.69
N ILE A 308 3.34 13.04 -4.69
CA ILE A 308 2.46 11.88 -4.55
C ILE A 308 2.66 10.98 -5.77
N ALA A 309 3.05 9.73 -5.54
CA ALA A 309 3.24 8.76 -6.60
C ALA A 309 2.53 7.44 -6.29
N VAL A 310 1.56 7.08 -7.12
CA VAL A 310 0.90 5.77 -7.08
C VAL A 310 1.73 4.81 -7.92
N TYR A 311 2.10 3.66 -7.36
CA TYR A 311 2.87 2.68 -8.10
C TYR A 311 2.38 1.27 -7.80
N PHE A 312 2.01 0.54 -8.85
CA PHE A 312 1.64 -0.87 -8.77
C PHE A 312 2.21 -1.61 -9.98
N GLU A 313 2.63 -2.84 -9.74
CA GLU A 313 2.80 -3.81 -10.80
C GLU A 313 1.47 -4.52 -11.09
N ALA A 314 1.29 -4.98 -12.33
CA ALA A 314 0.06 -5.68 -12.74
C ALA A 314 -0.18 -6.99 -11.97
N ASN A 315 0.78 -7.50 -11.20
CA ASN A 315 0.63 -8.64 -10.30
C ASN A 315 -0.08 -8.29 -8.97
N GLY A 316 -0.35 -7.01 -8.72
CA GLY A 316 -1.00 -6.55 -7.50
C GLY A 316 -0.06 -6.06 -6.39
N HIS A 317 1.26 -6.10 -6.58
CA HIS A 317 2.20 -5.50 -5.65
C HIS A 317 2.32 -4.00 -5.92
N GLY A 318 1.97 -3.17 -4.94
CA GLY A 318 2.14 -1.74 -5.05
C GLY A 318 1.63 -0.99 -3.85
N THR A 319 1.81 0.33 -3.84
CA THR A 319 1.23 1.23 -2.84
C THR A 319 1.34 2.67 -3.34
N VAL A 320 1.19 3.64 -2.45
CA VAL A 320 1.32 5.08 -2.75
C VAL A 320 2.44 5.68 -1.91
N TYR A 321 3.35 6.37 -2.57
CA TYR A 321 4.34 7.22 -1.94
C TYR A 321 3.78 8.62 -1.71
N PHE A 322 4.08 9.19 -0.53
CA PHE A 322 3.82 10.58 -0.17
C PHE A 322 5.11 11.22 0.33
N SER A 323 5.48 12.38 -0.22
CA SER A 323 6.71 13.07 0.15
C SER A 323 6.66 13.64 1.58
N PRO A 324 7.80 13.88 2.25
CA PRO A 324 7.82 14.62 3.51
C PRO A 324 7.12 15.99 3.40
N ARG A 325 7.35 16.69 2.28
CA ARG A 325 6.71 17.98 1.94
C ARG A 325 5.19 17.87 1.93
N PHE A 326 4.62 16.78 1.42
CA PHE A 326 3.18 16.53 1.47
C PHE A 326 2.67 16.57 2.92
N TYR A 327 3.30 15.80 3.82
CA TYR A 327 2.87 15.76 5.23
C TYR A 327 3.03 17.10 5.94
N ASP A 328 4.13 17.82 5.70
CA ASP A 328 4.38 19.12 6.32
C ASP A 328 3.32 20.15 5.92
N ILE A 329 2.99 20.23 4.64
CA ILE A 329 1.96 21.14 4.12
C ILE A 329 0.59 20.77 4.68
N LEU A 330 0.19 19.49 4.65
CA LEU A 330 -1.12 19.08 5.16
C LEU A 330 -1.27 19.36 6.66
N ARG A 331 -0.23 19.10 7.46
CA ARG A 331 -0.24 19.40 8.91
C ARG A 331 -0.37 20.91 9.15
N PHE A 332 0.38 21.72 8.42
CA PHE A 332 0.32 23.18 8.51
C PHE A 332 -1.08 23.71 8.16
N LEU A 333 -1.68 23.24 7.06
CA LEU A 333 -3.03 23.62 6.65
C LEU A 333 -4.07 23.25 7.71
N ILE A 334 -4.00 22.05 8.29
CA ILE A 334 -4.92 21.63 9.35
C ILE A 334 -4.81 22.52 10.59
N VAL A 335 -3.60 22.91 10.99
CA VAL A 335 -3.39 23.82 12.14
C VAL A 335 -4.00 25.18 11.85
N ILE A 336 -3.73 25.77 10.68
CA ILE A 336 -4.30 27.06 10.28
C ILE A 336 -5.83 27.01 10.29
N ILE A 337 -6.42 26.01 9.62
CA ILE A 337 -7.87 25.84 9.54
C ILE A 337 -8.46 25.70 10.95
N THR A 338 -7.81 24.94 11.83
CA THR A 338 -8.28 24.77 13.22
C THR A 338 -8.26 26.09 14.00
N ILE A 339 -7.22 26.91 13.84
CA ILE A 339 -7.14 28.22 14.50
C ILE A 339 -8.21 29.18 13.96
N LEU A 340 -8.39 29.22 12.64
CA LEU A 340 -9.41 30.05 11.97
C LEU A 340 -10.83 29.68 12.46
N LEU A 341 -11.14 28.39 12.55
CA LEU A 341 -12.44 27.90 13.03
C LEU A 341 -12.70 28.20 14.53
N LEU A 342 -11.65 28.33 15.34
CA LEU A 342 -11.77 28.63 16.77
C LEU A 342 -11.88 30.14 17.07
N ASN A 343 -11.93 31.01 16.05
CA ASN A 343 -12.06 32.46 16.20
C ASN A 343 -11.01 33.09 17.15
N ILE A 344 -9.83 32.46 17.26
CA ILE A 344 -8.74 32.99 18.08
C ILE A 344 -8.15 34.17 17.31
N SER A 345 -8.24 35.37 17.91
CA SER A 345 -7.83 36.63 17.29
C SER A 345 -6.35 36.61 16.90
N PHE A 346 -6.05 36.61 15.60
CA PHE A 346 -4.69 36.64 15.07
C PHE A 346 -4.05 38.01 15.30
N ARG A 347 -3.35 38.18 16.42
CA ARG A 347 -2.18 39.05 16.53
C ARG A 347 -0.99 38.11 16.73
N PHE A 348 -0.01 38.14 15.82
CA PHE A 348 1.20 37.29 15.78
C PHE A 348 1.10 35.95 15.06
N ILE A 349 1.17 35.94 13.72
CA ILE A 349 2.16 35.12 12.97
C ILE A 349 2.54 35.93 11.72
N PHE A 350 3.69 36.59 11.77
CA PHE A 350 4.34 37.23 10.62
C PHE A 350 5.74 36.62 10.53
N TYR A 351 5.94 35.49 9.86
CA TYR A 351 7.28 35.07 9.46
C TYR A 351 7.23 34.22 8.17
N PHE A 352 7.75 34.86 7.10
CA PHE A 352 8.40 34.34 5.89
C PHE A 352 7.64 33.44 4.89
N GLY A 353 7.44 34.01 3.69
CA GLY A 353 7.64 33.26 2.42
C GLY A 353 6.42 32.85 1.60
N LEU A 354 5.18 33.05 2.05
CA LEU A 354 3.99 32.52 1.36
C LEU A 354 2.88 33.56 1.09
N PHE A 355 3.24 34.83 0.94
CA PHE A 355 2.28 35.92 0.73
C PHE A 355 1.53 35.81 -0.62
N SER A 356 2.11 35.13 -1.62
CA SER A 356 1.44 34.83 -2.89
C SER A 356 0.39 33.71 -2.79
N PHE A 357 0.58 32.74 -1.88
CA PHE A 357 -0.34 31.62 -1.67
C PHE A 357 -1.60 32.05 -0.90
N MET A 358 -1.44 32.91 0.12
CA MET A 358 -2.56 33.40 0.93
C MET A 358 -3.47 34.39 0.18
N ARG A 359 -2.98 35.08 -0.86
CA ARG A 359 -3.76 36.05 -1.66
C ARG A 359 -4.88 35.41 -2.51
N ARG A 360 -4.89 34.09 -2.70
CA ARG A 360 -5.99 33.38 -3.37
C ARG A 360 -7.13 33.02 -2.42
N TRP A 361 -6.89 33.03 -1.10
CA TRP A 361 -7.88 32.71 -0.08
C TRP A 361 -8.78 33.89 0.29
N THR A 362 -8.51 35.09 -0.23
CA THR A 362 -9.29 36.31 0.03
C THR A 362 -10.68 36.35 -0.62
N VAL A 363 -11.08 35.33 -1.39
CA VAL A 363 -12.43 35.21 -1.97
C VAL A 363 -12.90 33.75 -1.89
N ILE A 364 -12.92 33.19 -0.68
CA ILE A 364 -13.44 31.83 -0.44
C ILE A 364 -14.64 31.99 0.50
N THR A 365 -15.79 31.42 0.11
CA THR A 365 -16.96 31.44 1.01
C THR A 365 -16.72 30.45 2.16
N HIS A 366 -17.34 30.65 3.32
CA HIS A 366 -17.22 29.71 4.46
C HIS A 366 -17.58 28.25 4.06
N LYS A 367 -18.42 28.06 3.04
CA LYS A 367 -18.76 26.72 2.52
C LYS A 367 -17.58 26.07 1.79
N ASP A 368 -16.88 26.85 0.96
CA ASP A 368 -15.72 26.38 0.21
C ASP A 368 -14.54 26.02 1.14
N GLU A 369 -14.37 26.74 2.26
CA GLU A 369 -13.35 26.41 3.28
C GLU A 369 -13.63 25.07 3.98
N VAL A 370 -14.89 24.77 4.28
CA VAL A 370 -15.29 23.50 4.92
C VAL A 370 -15.09 22.33 3.96
N ASP A 371 -15.47 22.48 2.69
CA ASP A 371 -15.31 21.43 1.67
C ASP A 371 -13.83 21.12 1.40
N GLN A 372 -12.96 22.15 1.34
CA GLN A 372 -11.51 21.96 1.21
C GLN A 372 -10.90 21.25 2.43
N THR A 373 -11.34 21.63 3.64
CA THR A 373 -10.90 20.99 4.89
C THR A 373 -11.21 19.48 4.90
N ILE A 374 -12.38 19.09 4.39
CA ILE A 374 -12.79 17.69 4.24
C ILE A 374 -11.81 16.95 3.32
N GLN A 375 -11.47 17.53 2.16
CA GLN A 375 -10.55 16.87 1.23
C GLN A 375 -9.13 16.76 1.77
N ILE A 376 -8.64 17.79 2.46
CA ILE A 376 -7.33 17.77 3.14
C ILE A 376 -7.28 16.65 4.19
N LYS A 377 -8.34 16.53 5.01
CA LYS A 377 -8.43 15.45 6.01
C LYS A 377 -8.52 14.08 5.34
N ARG A 378 -9.28 13.93 4.25
CA ARG A 378 -9.35 12.69 3.46
C ARG A 378 -7.98 12.28 2.92
N LEU A 379 -7.23 13.21 2.31
CA LEU A 379 -5.86 12.98 1.87
C LEU A 379 -4.96 12.52 3.02
N LEU A 380 -5.01 13.22 4.17
CA LEU A 380 -4.20 12.85 5.32
C LEU A 380 -4.52 11.45 5.81
N TYR A 381 -5.79 11.12 6.06
CA TYR A 381 -6.16 9.81 6.58
C TYR A 381 -5.96 8.70 5.55
N PHE A 382 -6.15 8.97 4.25
CA PHE A 382 -5.82 8.02 3.18
C PHE A 382 -4.32 7.69 3.16
N SER A 383 -3.46 8.72 3.25
CA SER A 383 -2.00 8.52 3.33
C SER A 383 -1.56 7.78 4.60
N LYS A 384 -2.36 7.81 5.67
CA LYS A 384 -2.11 7.08 6.92
C LYS A 384 -2.65 5.66 6.89
N LEU A 385 -3.66 5.38 6.07
CA LEU A 385 -4.22 4.04 5.90
C LEU A 385 -3.20 3.13 5.20
N LEU A 386 -2.59 3.64 4.13
CA LEU A 386 -1.66 2.88 3.31
C LEU A 386 -0.31 2.66 3.99
N ASN A 387 0.32 1.53 3.64
CA ASN A 387 1.71 1.28 3.99
C ASN A 387 2.67 1.87 2.95
N THR A 388 3.19 3.07 3.21
CA THR A 388 4.08 3.79 2.28
C THR A 388 5.48 3.18 2.08
N VAL A 389 5.77 2.03 2.72
CA VAL A 389 7.11 1.42 2.74
C VAL A 389 7.25 0.27 1.73
N VAL A 390 6.21 -0.57 1.62
CA VAL A 390 6.14 -1.76 0.76
C VAL A 390 4.67 -2.00 0.42
N GLY A 391 4.38 -2.73 -0.67
CA GLY A 391 3.01 -3.11 -0.98
C GLY A 391 2.38 -3.87 0.17
N ASP A 392 1.12 -3.58 0.48
CA ASP A 392 0.43 -4.09 1.66
C ASP A 392 -1.02 -4.40 1.29
N ALA A 393 -1.22 -5.65 0.88
CA ALA A 393 -2.49 -6.12 0.35
C ALA A 393 -3.66 -5.87 1.31
N MET A 394 -3.41 -5.96 2.62
CA MET A 394 -4.44 -5.74 3.63
C MET A 394 -4.88 -4.28 3.68
N THR A 395 -3.94 -3.33 3.69
CA THR A 395 -4.29 -1.89 3.67
C THR A 395 -4.80 -1.42 2.32
N ASP A 396 -4.31 -2.01 1.22
CA ASP A 396 -4.76 -1.72 -0.13
C ASP A 396 -6.22 -2.17 -0.32
N LEU A 397 -6.62 -3.33 0.21
CA LEU A 397 -7.99 -3.82 0.18
C LEU A 397 -8.93 -2.85 0.90
N LEU A 398 -8.57 -2.42 2.12
CA LEU A 398 -9.36 -1.45 2.89
C LEU A 398 -9.45 -0.10 2.17
N ALA A 399 -8.38 0.33 1.50
CA ALA A 399 -8.36 1.54 0.70
C ALA A 399 -9.26 1.43 -0.54
N VAL A 400 -9.23 0.30 -1.27
CA VAL A 400 -10.13 0.02 -2.40
C VAL A 400 -11.58 0.07 -1.94
N GLU A 401 -11.94 -0.68 -0.90
CA GLU A 401 -13.34 -0.75 -0.41
C GLU A 401 -13.83 0.61 0.11
N MET A 402 -12.96 1.40 0.75
CA MET A 402 -13.28 2.77 1.13
C MET A 402 -13.56 3.66 -0.09
N ILE A 403 -12.76 3.56 -1.16
CA ILE A 403 -12.96 4.35 -2.37
C ILE A 403 -14.22 3.90 -3.14
N LEU A 404 -14.47 2.61 -3.24
CA LEU A 404 -15.69 2.10 -3.87
C LEU A 404 -16.94 2.58 -3.12
N LYS A 405 -16.90 2.55 -1.79
CA LYS A 405 -17.95 3.14 -0.95
C LYS A 405 -18.07 4.64 -1.16
N HIS A 406 -16.97 5.38 -1.25
CA HIS A 406 -16.96 6.83 -1.47
C HIS A 406 -17.72 7.22 -2.75
N TYR A 407 -17.54 6.44 -3.83
CA TYR A 407 -18.18 6.69 -5.11
C TYR A 407 -19.56 6.02 -5.29
N ASP A 408 -19.99 5.17 -4.37
CA ASP A 408 -21.11 4.24 -4.54
C ASP A 408 -20.94 3.33 -5.77
N TRP A 409 -19.78 2.72 -5.93
CA TRP A 409 -19.45 1.95 -7.12
C TRP A 409 -19.63 0.44 -6.93
N THR A 410 -20.26 -0.18 -7.92
CA THR A 410 -20.17 -1.63 -8.11
C THR A 410 -18.78 -2.01 -8.62
N VAL A 411 -18.46 -3.30 -8.56
CA VAL A 411 -17.22 -3.84 -9.16
C VAL A 411 -17.16 -3.57 -10.67
N GLU A 412 -18.32 -3.54 -11.35
CA GLU A 412 -18.40 -3.21 -12.77
C GLU A 412 -18.13 -1.74 -13.04
N ASN A 413 -18.63 -0.81 -12.20
CA ASN A 413 -18.32 0.61 -12.36
C ASN A 413 -16.81 0.84 -12.29
N TRP A 414 -16.14 0.18 -11.34
CA TRP A 414 -14.68 0.21 -11.25
C TRP A 414 -14.01 -0.41 -12.49
N ASN A 415 -14.40 -1.62 -12.89
CA ASN A 415 -13.82 -2.26 -14.06
C ASN A 415 -13.99 -1.41 -15.33
N ASN A 416 -15.12 -0.72 -15.47
CA ASN A 416 -15.45 0.11 -16.62
C ASN A 416 -14.77 1.49 -16.64
N MET A 417 -13.88 1.81 -15.69
CA MET A 417 -13.03 3.02 -15.79
C MET A 417 -12.29 3.09 -17.14
N TYR A 418 -11.83 1.93 -17.63
CA TYR A 418 -11.28 1.75 -18.97
C TYR A 418 -11.40 0.29 -19.40
N LYS A 419 -11.44 0.02 -20.70
CA LYS A 419 -11.41 -1.35 -21.21
C LYS A 419 -9.97 -1.76 -21.52
N GLU A 420 -9.50 -2.88 -20.99
CA GLU A 420 -8.17 -3.39 -21.31
C GLU A 420 -8.04 -3.79 -22.78
N LEU A 421 -6.83 -3.66 -23.32
CA LEU A 421 -6.46 -4.35 -24.56
C LEU A 421 -6.36 -5.86 -24.29
N PRO A 422 -6.77 -6.73 -25.24
CA PRO A 422 -6.50 -8.16 -25.16
C PRO A 422 -5.00 -8.40 -24.92
N ASN A 423 -4.68 -9.18 -23.89
CA ASN A 423 -3.30 -9.42 -23.46
C ASN A 423 -3.11 -10.87 -23.01
N VAL A 424 -1.89 -11.38 -23.22
CA VAL A 424 -1.47 -12.72 -22.80
C VAL A 424 -0.03 -12.68 -22.31
N GLN A 425 0.22 -13.34 -21.17
CA GLN A 425 1.56 -13.58 -20.65
C GLN A 425 1.84 -15.07 -20.74
N ARG A 426 3.02 -15.45 -21.25
CA ARG A 426 3.47 -16.83 -21.39
C ARG A 426 4.89 -16.96 -20.87
N LYS A 427 5.14 -18.04 -20.11
CA LYS A 427 6.48 -18.41 -19.66
C LYS A 427 7.07 -19.41 -20.64
N LEU A 428 8.13 -19.03 -21.34
CA LEU A 428 8.88 -19.91 -22.24
C LEU A 428 10.07 -20.50 -21.50
N ARG A 429 10.20 -21.83 -21.47
CA ARG A 429 11.38 -22.50 -20.93
C ARG A 429 12.45 -22.52 -22.02
N VAL A 430 13.63 -22.02 -21.70
CA VAL A 430 14.80 -22.00 -22.57
C VAL A 430 15.92 -22.83 -21.93
N THR A 431 16.66 -23.59 -22.74
CA THR A 431 17.87 -24.32 -22.32
C THR A 431 19.08 -23.56 -22.82
N PHE A 432 20.02 -23.27 -21.93
CA PHE A 432 21.27 -22.59 -22.27
C PHE A 432 22.42 -23.59 -22.27
N SER A 433 23.24 -23.60 -23.31
CA SER A 433 24.61 -24.13 -23.24
C SER A 433 25.55 -23.01 -22.82
N SER A 434 26.53 -23.33 -21.98
CA SER A 434 27.50 -22.38 -21.40
C SER A 434 28.37 -21.65 -22.43
N ASP A 435 28.33 -22.03 -23.70
CA ASP A 435 29.33 -21.63 -24.71
C ASP A 435 28.98 -20.32 -25.45
N ASN A 436 27.83 -19.69 -25.18
CA ASN A 436 27.30 -18.60 -26.02
C ASN A 436 26.92 -17.32 -25.27
N PHE A 437 27.62 -16.95 -24.19
CA PHE A 437 27.40 -15.64 -23.56
C PHE A 437 28.62 -14.71 -23.61
N TYR A 438 28.61 -13.82 -24.60
CA TYR A 438 29.19 -12.48 -24.50
C TYR A 438 28.02 -11.49 -24.35
N TRP A 439 27.87 -10.88 -23.17
CA TRP A 439 27.12 -9.63 -23.05
C TRP A 439 28.10 -8.51 -23.40
N ASN A 440 27.85 -7.80 -24.52
CA ASN A 440 28.45 -6.49 -24.76
C ASN A 440 27.66 -5.41 -24.01
#